data_AF-G0TUL5-F1
#
_entry.id   AF-G0TUL5-F1
#
_cell.length_a   1.000
_cell.length_b   1.000
_cell.length_c   1.000
_cell.angle_alpha   90.00
_cell.angle_beta   90.00
_cell.angle_gamma   90.00
#
_symmetry.space_group_name_H-M   'P 1'
#
loop_
_entity.id
_entity.type
_entity.pdbx_description
1 polymer ?
#
loop_
_entity_poly.entity_id
_entity_poly.type
_entity_poly.pdbx_seq_one_letter_code
_entity_poly.pdbx_strand_id
1 'polypeptide(L)'
;MNIIATGSLPSELVDAIRCGAVRLTRPNSNVIIFHDECSHFEWCCKLSVGDGEQVSYYHQRSGERGSARVPRIMLVNRLASTAKNDLHPVFSCKVPVTDLAAEDIVSRHRDVAMKVAHFLAPGPRDDREIFKNFTSTNTDALNLVLSAITTKNHRGQRELQIAGYELVDIESFGTRAIMQQVANSALPKIKENKALLDRFVLYADRDVMLAVCTRGIMAGLGNTKRPRGNDNDDGVGDDDYDDVMNSGEEAKRQKSLEPKINSVENVRLFTTIHQSDIRWSEGDLTRELWEMSPEAEEALAQLQSAAKKLHFSDSCLKPMPISNQAQLEVARTQYALLRTEYQVVHDRLRRLEEVSDKARDWCQEQGIRFTENLRMELKSWFEKQEEPKQRMLAALDTLHRELYGLKRNIEDYVNLREWGVLS
;
A
#
# COMPACT_ATOMS: atom_id res chain seq x y z
N MET A 1 22.89 29.66 10.25
CA MET A 1 22.06 30.32 11.29
C MET A 1 20.74 30.71 10.65
N ASN A 2 19.69 29.90 10.85
CA ASN A 2 18.35 30.24 10.37
C ASN A 2 17.64 31.00 11.49
N ILE A 3 17.52 32.31 11.32
CA ILE A 3 16.77 33.21 12.19
C ILE A 3 15.32 33.15 11.70
N ILE A 4 14.42 32.57 12.49
CA ILE A 4 12.98 32.50 12.15
C ILE A 4 12.25 33.59 12.96
N ALA A 5 11.53 34.45 12.26
CA ALA A 5 10.78 35.55 12.85
C ALA A 5 9.33 35.16 13.19
N THR A 6 8.93 35.51 14.42
CA THR A 6 7.59 35.77 14.96
C THR A 6 6.44 34.82 14.66
N GLY A 7 6.00 34.09 15.70
CA GLY A 7 4.63 33.59 15.83
C GLY A 7 4.43 32.08 15.68
N SER A 8 5.36 31.35 15.08
CA SER A 8 5.32 29.89 14.99
C SER A 8 6.59 29.28 15.59
N LEU A 9 6.41 28.40 16.57
CA LEU A 9 7.48 27.52 17.00
C LEU A 9 7.80 26.54 15.85
N PRO A 10 9.08 26.24 15.59
CA PRO A 10 9.45 25.20 14.64
C PRO A 10 8.71 23.89 14.96
N SER A 11 8.17 23.21 13.95
CA SER A 11 7.42 21.96 14.14
C SER A 11 8.24 20.93 14.92
N GLU A 12 9.55 20.86 14.67
CA GLU A 12 10.49 20.01 15.40
C GLU A 12 10.51 20.30 16.91
N LEU A 13 10.47 21.56 17.31
CA LEU A 13 10.39 21.95 18.73
C LEU A 13 9.01 21.62 19.32
N VAL A 14 7.94 21.80 18.54
CA VAL A 14 6.57 21.44 18.97
C VAL A 14 6.45 19.94 19.18
N ASP A 15 7.02 19.13 18.29
CA ASP A 15 7.01 17.68 18.38
C ASP A 15 7.88 17.20 19.55
N ALA A 16 9.06 17.80 19.75
CA ALA A 16 9.89 17.52 20.92
C ALA A 16 9.15 17.82 22.24
N ILE A 17 8.45 18.96 22.32
CA ILE A 17 7.63 19.33 23.49
C ILE A 17 6.48 18.32 23.69
N ARG A 18 5.80 17.89 22.62
CA ARG A 18 4.69 16.92 22.67
C ARG A 18 5.14 15.53 23.12
N CYS A 19 6.34 15.12 22.72
CA CYS A 19 6.94 13.85 23.13
C CYS A 19 7.45 13.85 24.58
N GLY A 20 7.40 14.98 25.28
CA GLY A 20 7.76 15.07 26.71
C GLY A 20 9.27 14.96 26.99
N ALA A 21 10.12 14.97 25.96
CA ALA A 21 11.56 14.74 26.05
C ALA A 21 12.38 16.05 26.13
N VAL A 22 11.78 17.11 26.67
CA VAL A 22 12.37 18.46 26.65
C VAL A 22 12.51 19.02 28.06
N ARG A 23 13.75 19.35 28.45
CA ARG A 23 14.03 20.10 29.68
C ARG A 23 14.05 21.60 29.41
N LEU A 24 13.28 22.35 30.18
CA LEU A 24 13.22 23.81 30.08
C LEU A 24 14.16 24.44 31.10
N THR A 25 15.02 25.34 30.62
CA THR A 25 15.83 26.21 31.50
C THR A 25 15.58 27.66 31.15
N ARG A 26 15.42 28.50 32.17
CA ARG A 26 15.17 29.94 31.99
C ARG A 26 16.36 30.71 32.56
N PRO A 27 17.41 30.95 31.76
CA PRO A 27 18.59 31.65 32.24
C PRO A 27 18.27 33.10 32.64
N ASN A 28 17.35 33.77 31.93
CA ASN A 28 16.94 35.15 32.19
C ASN A 28 15.43 35.34 31.95
N SER A 29 14.85 36.46 32.40
CA SER A 29 13.42 36.76 32.23
C SER A 29 12.95 36.74 30.78
N ASN A 30 13.85 37.03 29.84
CA ASN A 30 13.51 37.23 28.42
C ASN A 30 14.03 36.11 27.51
N VAL A 31 14.58 35.03 28.06
CA VAL A 31 15.13 33.90 27.28
C VAL A 31 14.71 32.59 27.90
N ILE A 32 14.17 31.69 27.09
CA ILE A 32 13.84 30.30 27.44
C ILE A 32 14.70 29.39 26.57
N ILE A 33 15.35 28.41 27.17
CA ILE A 33 16.11 27.39 26.46
C ILE A 33 15.42 26.04 26.66
N PHE A 34 15.09 25.39 25.55
CA PHE A 34 14.57 24.03 25.52
C PHE A 34 15.70 23.07 25.13
N HIS A 35 16.05 22.17 26.04
CA HIS A 35 17.01 21.10 25.83
C HIS A 35 16.26 19.86 25.38
N ASP A 36 16.43 19.46 24.13
CA ASP A 36 15.88 18.22 23.63
C ASP A 36 16.85 17.07 23.97
N GLU A 37 16.43 16.21 24.91
CA GLU A 37 17.24 15.09 25.39
C GLU A 37 17.45 14.01 24.32
N CYS A 38 16.54 13.91 23.34
CA CYS A 38 16.58 12.89 22.30
C CYS A 38 17.47 13.30 21.11
N SER A 39 17.54 14.60 20.81
CA SER A 39 18.19 15.09 19.59
C SER A 39 19.50 15.85 19.82
N HIS A 40 19.90 16.06 21.09
CA HIS A 40 21.09 16.84 21.46
C HIS A 40 21.10 18.28 20.91
N PHE A 41 19.93 18.83 20.61
CA PHE A 41 19.76 20.21 20.18
C PHE A 41 19.21 21.07 21.33
N GLU A 42 19.72 22.29 21.41
CA GLU A 42 19.19 23.33 22.29
C GLU A 42 18.44 24.36 21.46
N TRP A 43 17.22 24.67 21.86
CA TRP A 43 16.42 25.70 21.23
C TRP A 43 16.37 26.92 22.13
N CYS A 44 17.03 28.00 21.70
CA CYS A 44 17.06 29.27 22.40
C CYS A 44 15.94 30.17 21.88
N CYS A 45 14.94 30.41 22.73
CA CYS A 45 13.78 31.25 22.45
C CYS A 45 13.90 32.59 23.18
N LYS A 46 13.96 33.70 22.44
CA LYS A 46 13.88 35.05 23.02
C LYS A 46 12.44 35.53 23.06
N LEU A 47 12.01 36.02 24.22
CA LEU A 47 10.67 36.53 24.49
C LEU A 47 10.57 38.03 24.25
N SER A 48 9.39 38.52 23.85
CA SER A 48 9.09 39.94 23.77
C SER A 48 9.12 40.55 25.17
N VAL A 49 9.77 41.71 25.29
CA VAL A 49 9.82 42.48 26.54
C VAL A 49 8.70 43.51 26.49
N GLY A 50 7.68 43.35 27.34
CA GLY A 50 6.63 44.35 27.54
C GLY A 50 5.31 44.12 26.78
N ASP A 51 5.32 43.41 25.65
CA ASP A 51 4.13 43.16 24.81
C ASP A 51 3.63 41.71 24.93
N GLY A 52 3.15 41.34 26.11
CA GLY A 52 2.48 40.06 26.34
C GLY A 52 0.97 40.22 26.24
N GLU A 53 0.31 39.41 25.41
CA GLU A 53 -1.15 39.35 25.39
C GLU A 53 -1.66 38.80 26.72
N GLN A 54 -2.68 39.45 27.27
CA GLN A 54 -3.34 38.99 28.48
C GLN A 54 -4.32 37.89 28.11
N VAL A 55 -4.01 36.65 28.49
CA VAL A 55 -4.82 35.48 28.18
C VAL A 55 -5.49 35.00 29.46
N SER A 56 -6.82 34.86 29.40
CA SER A 56 -7.60 34.22 30.47
C SER A 56 -7.48 32.70 30.36
N TYR A 57 -7.25 32.02 31.48
CA TYR A 57 -7.22 30.56 31.52
C TYR A 57 -8.23 30.01 32.52
N TYR A 58 -8.65 28.76 32.25
CA TYR A 58 -9.49 27.96 33.13
C TYR A 58 -8.81 26.61 33.36
N HIS A 59 -8.48 26.32 34.61
CA HIS A 59 -7.81 25.08 34.96
C HIS A 59 -8.83 23.93 35.08
N GLN A 60 -8.80 22.99 34.13
CA GLN A 60 -9.83 21.93 33.99
C GLN A 60 -9.98 21.01 35.22
N ARG A 61 -8.95 20.85 36.04
CA ARG A 61 -8.99 19.98 37.24
C ARG A 61 -9.33 20.71 38.54
N SER A 62 -8.93 21.96 38.71
CA SER A 62 -9.18 22.72 39.96
C SER A 62 -10.34 23.70 39.84
N GLY A 63 -10.80 24.00 38.62
CA GLY A 63 -11.85 24.99 38.36
C GLY A 63 -11.39 26.45 38.51
N GLU A 64 -10.11 26.69 38.79
CA GLU A 64 -9.58 28.04 38.97
C GLU A 64 -9.58 28.83 37.66
N ARG A 65 -9.97 30.11 37.76
CA ARG A 65 -9.98 31.08 36.67
C ARG A 65 -8.98 32.18 36.98
N GLY A 66 -8.15 32.52 36.01
CA GLY A 66 -7.16 33.58 36.14
C GLY A 66 -6.89 34.26 34.81
N SER A 67 -6.09 35.33 34.86
CA SER A 67 -5.51 35.92 33.65
C SER A 67 -4.00 36.03 33.84
N ALA A 68 -3.26 35.66 32.81
CA ALA A 68 -1.81 35.74 32.80
C ALA A 68 -1.37 36.51 31.55
N ARG A 69 -0.38 37.38 31.70
CA ARG A 69 0.29 37.99 30.55
C ARG A 69 1.28 36.99 29.99
N VAL A 70 1.03 36.51 28.78
CA VAL A 70 1.88 35.54 28.10
C VAL A 70 2.81 36.28 27.15
N PRO A 71 4.12 36.36 27.43
CA PRO A 71 5.07 37.00 26.53
C PRO A 71 5.20 36.18 25.23
N ARG A 72 5.24 36.87 24.08
CA ARG A 72 5.34 36.23 22.77
C ARG A 72 6.79 35.83 22.46
N ILE A 73 6.98 34.70 21.79
CA ILE A 73 8.30 34.27 21.33
C ILE A 73 8.64 35.03 20.05
N MET A 74 9.67 35.87 20.12
CA MET A 74 10.10 36.74 19.02
C MET A 74 11.06 36.03 18.08
N LEU A 75 11.97 35.23 18.66
CA LEU A 75 13.05 34.59 17.93
C LEU A 75 13.31 33.20 18.50
N VAL A 76 13.46 32.22 17.62
CA VAL A 76 13.89 30.86 17.96
C VAL A 76 15.15 30.52 17.19
N ASN A 77 16.20 30.16 17.91
CA ASN A 77 17.46 29.70 17.34
C ASN A 77 17.71 28.24 17.75
N ARG A 78 17.97 27.37 16.76
CA ARG A 78 18.45 26.01 16.99
C ARG A 78 19.97 26.03 17.13
N LEU A 79 20.47 25.54 18.25
CA LEU A 79 21.89 25.36 18.55
C LEU A 79 22.14 23.86 18.68
N ALA A 80 23.17 23.33 18.02
CA ALA A 80 23.66 22.00 18.36
C ALA A 80 24.27 22.08 19.75
N SER A 81 23.88 21.18 20.68
CA SER A 81 24.53 21.16 21.99
C SER A 81 26.00 20.86 21.76
N THR A 82 26.84 21.84 22.09
CA THR A 82 28.27 21.66 22.02
C THR A 82 28.66 20.96 23.31
N ALA A 83 28.70 19.63 23.26
CA ALA A 83 29.62 18.91 24.12
C ALA A 83 31.01 19.51 23.83
N LYS A 84 31.55 20.21 24.83
CA LYS A 84 32.83 20.94 24.84
C LYS A 84 33.83 20.33 23.86
N ASN A 85 34.24 21.10 22.86
CA ASN A 85 35.60 21.08 22.35
C ASN A 85 35.90 22.38 21.60
N ASP A 86 37.07 22.90 21.92
CA ASP A 86 37.57 24.22 21.61
C ASP A 86 37.91 24.46 20.12
N LEU A 87 37.73 25.72 19.71
CA LEU A 87 38.53 26.50 18.75
C LEU A 87 38.56 26.16 17.24
N HIS A 88 38.07 27.14 16.47
CA HIS A 88 38.59 27.69 15.19
C HIS A 88 38.10 27.16 13.82
N PRO A 89 38.19 28.00 12.75
CA PRO A 89 37.05 28.34 11.90
C PRO A 89 37.00 27.66 10.52
N VAL A 90 35.81 27.78 9.94
CA VAL A 90 35.40 27.60 8.54
C VAL A 90 36.55 27.66 7.52
N PHE A 91 36.81 26.53 6.86
CA PHE A 91 37.39 26.50 5.52
C PHE A 91 36.43 25.87 4.53
N SER A 92 36.05 26.71 3.55
CA SER A 92 35.45 26.31 2.28
C SER A 92 36.41 25.37 1.54
N CYS A 93 35.97 24.14 1.26
CA CYS A 93 36.67 23.24 0.35
C CYS A 93 35.73 22.89 -0.80
N LYS A 94 36.01 23.46 -1.98
CA LYS A 94 35.47 23.01 -3.26
C LYS A 94 36.11 21.65 -3.55
N VAL A 95 35.33 20.57 -3.47
CA VAL A 95 35.79 19.23 -3.89
C VAL A 95 35.25 18.96 -5.30
N PRO A 96 36.06 18.40 -6.22
CA PRO A 96 35.64 18.11 -7.58
C PRO A 96 34.63 16.95 -7.62
N VAL A 97 33.75 17.00 -8.61
CA VAL A 97 32.77 15.97 -8.96
C VAL A 97 33.50 14.72 -9.44
N THR A 98 33.45 13.64 -8.65
CA THR A 98 33.57 12.24 -9.10
C THR A 98 33.01 11.33 -8.01
N ASP A 99 31.95 10.59 -8.35
CA ASP A 99 31.34 9.43 -7.67
C ASP A 99 31.08 9.52 -6.16
N LEU A 100 30.18 10.43 -5.76
CA LEU A 100 29.42 10.24 -4.52
C LEU A 100 28.30 9.24 -4.80
N ALA A 101 28.16 8.20 -3.97
CA ALA A 101 27.06 7.26 -4.06
C ALA A 101 25.72 8.01 -3.90
N ALA A 102 24.67 7.58 -4.61
CA ALA A 102 23.37 8.24 -4.58
C ALA A 102 22.82 8.39 -3.15
N GLU A 103 23.10 7.42 -2.28
CA GLU A 103 22.73 7.41 -0.87
C GLU A 103 23.41 8.52 -0.06
N ASP A 104 24.67 8.84 -0.34
CA ASP A 104 25.41 9.92 0.31
C ASP A 104 24.87 11.29 -0.09
N ILE A 105 24.51 11.45 -1.38
CA ILE A 105 23.90 12.68 -1.90
C ILE A 105 22.53 12.91 -1.27
N VAL A 106 21.70 11.86 -1.21
CA VAL A 106 20.37 11.91 -0.58
C VAL A 106 20.49 12.20 0.92
N SER A 107 21.44 11.59 1.62
CA SER A 107 21.67 11.82 3.05
C SER A 107 22.14 13.25 3.34
N ARG A 108 23.07 13.77 2.52
CA ARG A 108 23.63 15.12 2.66
C ARG A 108 22.63 16.23 2.32
N HIS A 109 21.69 15.96 1.42
CA HIS A 109 20.68 16.92 0.95
C HIS A 109 19.26 16.44 1.20
N ARG A 110 19.02 15.77 2.33
CA ARG A 110 17.76 15.07 2.65
C ARG A 110 16.53 15.96 2.51
N ASP A 111 16.55 17.19 3.02
CA ASP A 111 15.40 18.09 2.95
C ASP A 111 15.02 18.46 1.51
N VAL A 112 16.04 18.63 0.64
CA VAL A 112 15.83 18.93 -0.77
C VAL A 112 15.35 17.67 -1.50
N ALA A 113 15.96 16.52 -1.21
CA ALA A 113 15.58 15.22 -1.77
C ALA A 113 14.12 14.87 -1.44
N MET A 114 13.70 15.04 -0.19
CA MET A 114 12.31 14.83 0.24
C MET A 114 11.34 15.74 -0.53
N LYS A 115 11.61 17.04 -0.61
CA LYS A 115 10.72 17.97 -1.32
C LYS A 115 10.64 17.68 -2.82
N VAL A 116 11.77 17.37 -3.44
CA VAL A 116 11.84 16.99 -4.87
C VAL A 116 11.09 15.68 -5.10
N ALA A 117 11.26 14.69 -4.22
CA ALA A 117 10.56 13.41 -4.30
C ALA A 117 9.04 13.60 -4.23
N HIS A 118 8.54 14.36 -3.25
CA HIS A 118 7.10 14.62 -3.11
C HIS A 118 6.53 15.45 -4.27
N PHE A 119 7.32 16.38 -4.81
CA PHE A 119 6.91 17.18 -5.97
C PHE A 119 6.79 16.36 -7.26
N LEU A 120 7.68 15.38 -7.47
CA LEU A 120 7.74 14.55 -8.67
C LEU A 120 6.97 13.23 -8.55
N ALA A 121 6.57 12.82 -7.34
CA ALA A 121 5.84 11.58 -7.11
C ALA A 121 4.53 11.44 -7.92
N PRO A 122 3.71 12.50 -8.13
CA PRO A 122 2.48 12.39 -8.92
C PRO A 122 2.71 12.26 -10.43
N GLY A 123 3.91 12.55 -10.94
CA GLY A 123 4.22 12.39 -12.36
C GLY A 123 5.43 13.17 -12.84
N PRO A 124 5.91 12.89 -14.07
CA PRO A 124 7.10 13.51 -14.62
C PRO A 124 6.92 15.02 -14.84
N ARG A 125 8.01 15.78 -14.73
CA ARG A 125 8.02 17.25 -14.87
C ARG A 125 9.21 17.74 -15.69
N ASP A 126 9.03 18.89 -16.32
CA ASP A 126 10.10 19.54 -17.07
C ASP A 126 11.10 20.22 -16.14
N ASP A 127 12.37 20.24 -16.53
CA ASP A 127 13.45 20.92 -15.78
C ASP A 127 13.06 22.36 -15.44
N ARG A 128 12.42 23.09 -16.37
CA ARG A 128 11.97 24.47 -16.17
C ARG A 128 10.96 24.62 -15.03
N GLU A 129 10.03 23.68 -14.89
CA GLU A 129 9.01 23.70 -13.83
C GLU A 129 9.63 23.38 -12.47
N ILE A 130 10.58 22.44 -12.45
CA ILE A 130 11.33 22.07 -11.25
C ILE A 130 12.14 23.27 -10.77
N PHE A 131 12.97 23.87 -11.62
CA PHE A 131 13.76 25.04 -11.22
C PHE A 131 12.91 26.23 -10.77
N LYS A 132 11.69 26.40 -11.32
CA LYS A 132 10.75 27.43 -10.90
C LYS A 132 10.20 27.20 -9.48
N ASN A 133 9.88 25.96 -9.13
CA ASN A 133 9.37 25.62 -7.79
C ASN A 133 10.46 25.55 -6.72
N PHE A 134 11.72 25.34 -7.12
CA PHE A 134 12.87 25.24 -6.21
C PHE A 134 13.83 26.44 -6.30
N THR A 135 13.35 27.61 -6.73
CA THR A 135 14.15 28.85 -6.89
C THR A 135 14.89 29.30 -5.62
N SER A 136 14.35 29.00 -4.43
CA SER A 136 14.97 29.32 -3.13
C SER A 136 16.01 28.28 -2.68
N THR A 137 16.20 27.20 -3.44
CA THR A 137 17.08 26.09 -3.08
C THR A 137 18.42 26.22 -3.81
N ASN A 138 19.52 25.81 -3.16
CA ASN A 138 20.85 25.80 -3.77
C ASN A 138 20.83 24.97 -5.08
N THR A 139 21.13 25.62 -6.21
CA THR A 139 21.04 25.04 -7.55
C THR A 139 21.95 23.82 -7.72
N ASP A 140 23.13 23.82 -7.09
CA ASP A 140 24.07 22.71 -7.17
C ASP A 140 23.55 21.49 -6.38
N ALA A 141 23.01 21.73 -5.18
CA ALA A 141 22.39 20.68 -4.37
C ALA A 141 21.16 20.09 -5.08
N LEU A 142 20.33 20.93 -5.70
CA LEU A 142 19.17 20.50 -6.48
C LEU A 142 19.60 19.63 -7.67
N ASN A 143 20.63 20.03 -8.42
CA ASN A 143 21.13 19.24 -9.55
C ASN A 143 21.66 17.88 -9.12
N LEU A 144 22.42 17.82 -8.01
CA LEU A 144 22.94 16.57 -7.45
C LEU A 144 21.81 15.64 -7.01
N VAL A 145 20.81 16.18 -6.30
CA VAL A 145 19.61 15.42 -5.90
C VAL A 145 18.86 14.91 -7.12
N LEU A 146 18.61 15.76 -8.12
CA LEU A 146 17.92 15.34 -9.34
C LEU A 146 18.69 14.24 -10.08
N SER A 147 20.02 14.26 -10.10
CA SER A 147 20.79 13.15 -10.68
C SER A 147 20.71 11.86 -9.86
N ALA A 148 20.54 11.96 -8.54
CA ALA A 148 20.53 10.81 -7.64
C ALA A 148 19.17 10.07 -7.60
N ILE A 149 18.05 10.79 -7.75
CA ILE A 149 16.70 10.21 -7.54
C ILE A 149 15.79 10.25 -8.78
N THR A 150 16.26 10.78 -9.92
CA THR A 150 15.44 10.92 -11.14
C THR A 150 16.16 10.47 -12.40
N THR A 151 15.37 10.07 -13.40
CA THR A 151 15.80 9.82 -14.79
C THR A 151 15.01 10.67 -15.76
N LYS A 152 15.61 10.98 -16.91
CA LYS A 152 14.90 11.64 -18.01
C LYS A 152 14.15 10.62 -18.86
N ASN A 153 12.87 10.89 -19.14
CA ASN A 153 12.06 10.09 -20.05
C ASN A 153 12.31 10.48 -21.52
N HIS A 154 11.68 9.76 -22.46
CA HIS A 154 11.73 10.03 -23.90
C HIS A 154 11.30 11.45 -24.33
N ARG A 155 10.58 12.19 -23.48
CA ARG A 155 10.11 13.56 -23.72
C ARG A 155 11.03 14.60 -23.07
N GLY A 156 12.13 14.17 -22.43
CA GLY A 156 13.07 15.03 -21.72
C GLY A 156 12.62 15.45 -20.31
N GLN A 157 11.47 14.96 -19.84
CA GLN A 157 10.96 15.25 -18.49
C GLN A 157 11.63 14.35 -17.46
N ARG A 158 11.86 14.89 -16.25
CA ARG A 158 12.39 14.12 -15.13
C ARG A 158 11.30 13.32 -14.45
N GLU A 159 11.62 12.06 -14.22
CA GLU A 159 10.76 11.07 -13.62
C GLU A 159 11.47 10.44 -12.43
N LEU A 160 10.73 10.22 -11.35
CA LEU A 160 11.27 9.65 -10.11
C LEU A 160 11.68 8.18 -10.31
N GLN A 161 12.86 7.81 -9.79
CA GLN A 161 13.36 6.43 -9.70
C GLN A 161 12.99 5.79 -8.35
N ILE A 162 13.34 4.51 -8.18
CA ILE A 162 13.07 3.72 -6.95
C ILE A 162 13.56 4.44 -5.69
N ALA A 163 14.81 4.92 -5.69
CA ALA A 163 15.42 5.67 -4.59
C ALA A 163 14.64 6.95 -4.23
N GLY A 164 13.93 7.56 -5.19
CA GLY A 164 13.06 8.69 -4.90
C GLY A 164 11.76 8.27 -4.23
N TYR A 165 11.16 7.12 -4.62
CA TYR A 165 9.92 6.62 -4.01
C TYR A 165 10.11 6.14 -2.57
N GLU A 166 11.33 5.76 -2.20
CA GLU A 166 11.72 5.48 -0.80
C GLU A 166 11.57 6.70 0.11
N LEU A 167 11.75 7.90 -0.44
CA LEU A 167 11.67 9.16 0.27
C LEU A 167 10.26 9.76 0.30
N VAL A 168 9.36 9.26 -0.54
CA VAL A 168 7.97 9.74 -0.55
C VAL A 168 7.30 9.28 0.73
N ASP A 169 6.42 10.09 1.29
CA ASP A 169 5.41 9.68 2.26
C ASP A 169 4.05 9.85 1.60
N ILE A 170 3.38 8.73 1.31
CA ILE A 170 2.12 8.75 0.57
C ILE A 170 0.98 9.35 1.40
N GLU A 171 1.06 9.30 2.73
CA GLU A 171 0.04 9.85 3.62
C GLU A 171 0.10 11.38 3.71
N SER A 172 1.22 11.98 3.30
CA SER A 172 1.41 13.43 3.30
C SER A 172 0.57 14.17 2.24
N PHE A 173 -0.02 13.46 1.26
CA PHE A 173 -0.82 14.07 0.21
C PHE A 173 -2.26 14.34 0.66
N GLY A 174 -2.76 15.56 0.50
CA GLY A 174 -4.06 15.98 1.05
C GLY A 174 -5.32 15.36 0.42
N THR A 175 -5.22 14.62 -0.69
CA THR A 175 -6.38 13.97 -1.33
C THR A 175 -6.09 12.54 -1.77
N ARG A 176 -7.11 11.68 -1.64
CA ARG A 176 -7.04 10.28 -2.08
C ARG A 176 -6.73 10.14 -3.57
N ALA A 177 -7.23 11.06 -4.40
CA ALA A 177 -6.95 11.07 -5.84
C ALA A 177 -5.46 11.27 -6.15
N ILE A 178 -4.77 12.15 -5.41
CA ILE A 178 -3.33 12.36 -5.56
C ILE A 178 -2.55 11.16 -5.03
N MET A 179 -2.95 10.60 -3.88
CA MET A 179 -2.35 9.36 -3.34
C MET A 179 -2.43 8.21 -4.36
N GLN A 180 -3.58 8.04 -5.00
CA GLN A 180 -3.81 7.03 -6.02
C GLN A 180 -2.98 7.27 -7.28
N GLN A 181 -2.88 8.52 -7.75
CA GLN A 181 -2.00 8.89 -8.86
C GLN A 181 -0.53 8.60 -8.56
N VAL A 182 -0.08 8.93 -7.34
CA VAL A 182 1.29 8.65 -6.86
C VAL A 182 1.54 7.15 -6.80
N ALA A 183 0.61 6.38 -6.23
CA ALA A 183 0.70 4.92 -6.16
C ALA A 183 0.76 4.27 -7.54
N ASN A 184 -0.11 4.67 -8.46
CA ASN A 184 -0.12 4.16 -9.83
C ASN A 184 1.19 4.46 -10.58
N SER A 185 1.81 5.61 -10.30
CA SER A 185 3.10 6.00 -10.88
C SER A 185 4.28 5.24 -10.27
N ALA A 186 4.17 4.86 -8.99
CA ALA A 186 5.21 4.16 -8.23
C ALA A 186 5.25 2.66 -8.54
N LEU A 187 4.09 1.99 -8.57
CA LEU A 187 3.98 0.52 -8.65
C LEU A 187 4.83 -0.12 -9.77
N PRO A 188 4.84 0.37 -11.02
CA PRO A 188 5.63 -0.26 -12.08
C PRO A 188 7.14 -0.26 -11.81
N LYS A 189 7.63 0.65 -10.95
CA LYS A 189 9.05 0.85 -10.65
C LYS A 189 9.48 0.15 -9.38
N ILE A 190 8.61 0.10 -8.38
CA ILE A 190 8.91 -0.51 -7.07
C ILE A 190 8.51 -1.99 -6.98
N LYS A 191 8.08 -2.60 -8.09
CA LYS A 191 7.58 -4.00 -8.14
C LYS A 191 8.54 -5.04 -7.53
N GLU A 192 9.84 -4.77 -7.49
CA GLU A 192 10.87 -5.67 -6.96
C GLU A 192 11.13 -5.46 -5.46
N ASN A 193 10.68 -4.34 -4.90
CA ASN A 193 10.85 -4.01 -3.48
C ASN A 193 9.54 -4.23 -2.72
N LYS A 194 9.41 -5.38 -2.06
CA LYS A 194 8.19 -5.81 -1.34
C LYS A 194 7.75 -4.82 -0.25
N ALA A 195 8.69 -4.24 0.49
CA ALA A 195 8.37 -3.30 1.56
C ALA A 195 7.76 -1.99 1.04
N LEU A 196 8.27 -1.48 -0.09
CA LEU A 196 7.66 -0.33 -0.76
C LEU A 196 6.35 -0.72 -1.41
N LEU A 197 6.28 -1.89 -2.05
CA LEU A 197 5.06 -2.36 -2.72
C LEU A 197 3.86 -2.37 -1.77
N ASP A 198 4.01 -2.98 -0.59
CA ASP A 198 2.94 -3.07 0.42
C ASP A 198 2.42 -1.69 0.85
N ARG A 199 3.30 -0.67 0.91
CA ARG A 199 2.93 0.69 1.31
C ARG A 199 2.10 1.43 0.27
N PHE A 200 2.38 1.23 -1.03
CA PHE A 200 1.70 1.93 -2.12
C PHE A 200 0.48 1.18 -2.66
N VAL A 201 0.43 -0.15 -2.48
CA VAL A 201 -0.68 -1.03 -2.91
C VAL A 201 -2.04 -0.59 -2.35
N LEU A 202 -2.09 -0.10 -1.11
CA LEU A 202 -3.33 0.34 -0.45
C LEU A 202 -4.05 1.48 -1.18
N TYR A 203 -3.32 2.27 -1.97
CA TYR A 203 -3.83 3.47 -2.63
C TYR A 203 -3.95 3.32 -4.15
N ALA A 204 -3.38 2.25 -4.72
CA ALA A 204 -3.33 2.06 -6.16
C ALA A 204 -4.67 1.61 -6.75
N ASP A 205 -4.85 1.91 -8.04
CA ASP A 205 -5.97 1.36 -8.80
C ASP A 205 -5.88 -0.14 -8.93
N ARG A 206 -7.05 -0.79 -8.88
CA ARG A 206 -7.18 -2.23 -9.11
C ARG A 206 -6.52 -2.63 -10.42
N ASP A 207 -6.71 -1.89 -11.50
CA ASP A 207 -6.18 -2.24 -12.82
C ASP A 207 -4.65 -2.09 -12.89
N VAL A 208 -4.07 -1.12 -12.17
CA VAL A 208 -2.62 -0.93 -12.12
C VAL A 208 -1.97 -1.97 -11.21
N MET A 209 -2.58 -2.26 -10.05
CA MET A 209 -2.19 -3.38 -9.21
C MET A 209 -2.24 -4.68 -10.00
N LEU A 210 -3.32 -4.92 -10.77
CA LEU A 210 -3.41 -6.09 -11.61
C LEU A 210 -2.29 -6.04 -12.65
N ALA A 211 -2.09 -4.98 -13.41
CA ALA A 211 -1.02 -4.93 -14.42
C ALA A 211 0.40 -5.16 -13.86
N VAL A 212 0.68 -4.70 -12.64
CA VAL A 212 2.00 -4.79 -12.01
C VAL A 212 2.18 -6.12 -11.26
N CYS A 213 1.18 -6.57 -10.50
CA CYS A 213 1.21 -7.80 -9.72
C CYS A 213 0.78 -9.05 -10.52
N THR A 214 0.08 -8.89 -11.64
CA THR A 214 -0.40 -10.00 -12.52
C THR A 214 0.40 -10.15 -13.81
N ARG A 215 1.58 -9.52 -13.94
CA ARG A 215 2.47 -9.79 -15.08
C ARG A 215 2.98 -11.23 -15.17
N GLY A 216 2.62 -12.10 -14.21
CA GLY A 216 2.76 -13.56 -14.29
C GLY A 216 1.47 -14.35 -14.60
N ILE A 217 0.29 -13.72 -14.80
CA ILE A 217 -0.99 -14.43 -14.95
C ILE A 217 -1.59 -14.34 -16.37
N MET A 218 -1.35 -13.27 -17.15
CA MET A 218 -2.00 -13.12 -18.48
C MET A 218 -1.09 -12.70 -19.66
N ALA A 219 0.23 -12.65 -19.51
CA ALA A 219 1.14 -12.26 -20.61
C ALA A 219 1.28 -13.29 -21.76
N GLY A 220 0.56 -14.42 -21.69
CA GLY A 220 0.51 -15.48 -22.72
C GLY A 220 -0.80 -15.57 -23.51
N LEU A 221 -1.81 -14.76 -23.19
CA LEU A 221 -3.05 -14.72 -23.97
C LEU A 221 -2.94 -13.62 -25.02
N GLY A 222 -2.38 -14.00 -26.17
CA GLY A 222 -2.21 -13.12 -27.31
C GLY A 222 -3.50 -12.40 -27.69
N ASN A 223 -3.41 -11.08 -27.81
CA ASN A 223 -4.30 -10.31 -28.66
C ASN A 223 -4.08 -10.78 -30.10
N THR A 224 -4.83 -11.80 -30.53
CA THR A 224 -5.09 -12.01 -31.96
C THR A 224 -5.97 -10.86 -32.41
N LYS A 225 -5.33 -9.82 -32.95
CA LYS A 225 -6.00 -8.85 -33.83
C LYS A 225 -6.64 -9.67 -34.97
N ARG A 226 -7.94 -9.95 -34.87
CA ARG A 226 -8.74 -10.36 -36.02
C ARG A 226 -8.64 -9.23 -37.05
N PRO A 227 -8.23 -9.48 -38.30
CA PRO A 227 -8.36 -8.49 -39.35
C PRO A 227 -9.86 -8.25 -39.56
N ARG A 228 -10.28 -6.99 -39.56
CA ARG A 228 -11.61 -6.60 -40.02
C ARG A 228 -11.70 -6.95 -41.50
N GLY A 229 -12.36 -8.07 -41.80
CA GLY A 229 -12.86 -8.37 -43.13
C GLY A 229 -13.99 -7.40 -43.43
N ASN A 230 -13.82 -6.70 -44.54
CA ASN A 230 -14.77 -5.75 -45.12
C ASN A 230 -15.92 -6.57 -45.70
N ASP A 231 -17.15 -6.36 -45.21
CA ASP A 231 -18.35 -6.81 -45.89
C ASP A 231 -18.48 -5.99 -47.18
N ASN A 232 -18.35 -6.65 -48.32
CA ASN A 232 -19.04 -6.26 -49.54
C ASN A 232 -19.46 -7.52 -50.27
N ASP A 233 -20.77 -7.55 -50.50
CA ASP A 233 -21.57 -8.52 -51.19
C ASP A 233 -21.26 -8.57 -52.70
N ASP A 234 -21.77 -9.63 -53.34
CA ASP A 234 -21.99 -9.84 -54.77
C ASP A 234 -20.97 -10.66 -55.59
N GLY A 235 -21.42 -11.84 -56.04
CA GLY A 235 -21.30 -12.21 -57.46
C GLY A 235 -20.57 -13.52 -57.83
N VAL A 236 -21.34 -14.61 -57.87
CA VAL A 236 -21.38 -15.69 -58.91
C VAL A 236 -20.14 -15.96 -59.78
N GLY A 237 -19.68 -17.21 -59.82
CA GLY A 237 -18.87 -17.74 -60.95
C GLY A 237 -18.26 -19.12 -60.73
N ASP A 238 -18.81 -20.11 -61.42
CA ASP A 238 -18.32 -21.47 -61.70
C ASP A 238 -16.84 -21.51 -62.17
N ASP A 239 -16.10 -22.56 -61.81
CA ASP A 239 -15.54 -23.55 -62.76
C ASP A 239 -14.43 -24.43 -62.15
N ASP A 240 -14.54 -25.71 -62.51
CA ASP A 240 -13.62 -26.85 -62.35
C ASP A 240 -12.15 -26.56 -62.73
N TYR A 241 -11.21 -27.29 -62.12
CA TYR A 241 -10.40 -28.33 -62.80
C TYR A 241 -9.38 -29.00 -61.85
N ASP A 242 -9.23 -30.30 -62.09
CA ASP A 242 -8.41 -31.30 -61.42
C ASP A 242 -6.87 -31.15 -61.57
N ASP A 243 -6.20 -31.82 -60.64
CA ASP A 243 -5.01 -32.69 -60.81
C ASP A 243 -3.56 -32.18 -60.56
N VAL A 244 -2.80 -33.15 -60.07
CA VAL A 244 -1.35 -33.39 -60.16
C VAL A 244 -0.44 -32.96 -59.00
N MET A 245 -0.13 -33.98 -58.19
CA MET A 245 1.10 -34.19 -57.43
C MET A 245 2.37 -33.85 -58.24
N ASN A 246 3.30 -33.05 -57.70
CA ASN A 246 4.72 -33.34 -57.92
C ASN A 246 5.64 -32.79 -56.81
N SER A 247 6.63 -33.61 -56.51
CA SER A 247 7.70 -33.49 -55.53
C SER A 247 8.79 -32.47 -55.90
N GLY A 248 9.43 -31.92 -54.86
CA GLY A 248 10.90 -31.75 -54.83
C GLY A 248 11.47 -30.36 -55.14
N GLU A 249 12.22 -29.84 -54.14
CA GLU A 249 13.33 -28.86 -54.22
C GLU A 249 12.94 -27.41 -54.63
N GLU A 250 13.28 -26.32 -53.92
CA GLU A 250 14.53 -25.98 -53.23
C GLU A 250 14.32 -24.72 -52.34
N ALA A 251 14.95 -24.74 -51.16
CA ALA A 251 15.51 -23.64 -50.36
C ALA A 251 14.95 -22.19 -50.46
N LYS A 252 14.53 -21.64 -49.30
CA LYS A 252 15.11 -20.39 -48.71
C LYS A 252 14.64 -20.09 -47.27
N ARG A 253 15.60 -20.20 -46.35
CA ARG A 253 15.79 -19.37 -45.13
C ARG A 253 14.73 -19.40 -44.04
N GLN A 254 14.80 -20.41 -43.17
CA GLN A 254 14.50 -20.24 -41.74
C GLN A 254 15.80 -20.32 -40.93
N LYS A 255 16.17 -19.18 -40.34
CA LYS A 255 17.29 -19.05 -39.40
C LYS A 255 16.72 -19.41 -38.02
N SER A 256 16.68 -20.69 -37.71
CA SER A 256 16.35 -21.20 -36.38
C SER A 256 17.51 -20.85 -35.44
N LEU A 257 17.25 -19.97 -34.47
CA LEU A 257 18.08 -19.82 -33.28
C LEU A 257 17.76 -20.99 -32.36
N GLU A 258 18.46 -22.11 -32.54
CA GLU A 258 18.55 -23.15 -31.51
C GLU A 258 19.35 -22.60 -30.32
N PRO A 259 18.85 -22.73 -29.08
CA PRO A 259 19.70 -22.59 -27.91
C PRO A 259 20.52 -23.88 -27.77
N LYS A 260 21.84 -23.71 -27.71
CA LYS A 260 22.81 -24.76 -27.36
C LYS A 260 22.42 -25.42 -26.03
N ILE A 261 21.92 -26.64 -26.09
CA ILE A 261 21.83 -27.54 -24.93
C ILE A 261 23.22 -28.13 -24.72
N ASN A 262 23.99 -27.53 -23.82
CA ASN A 262 25.17 -28.18 -23.25
C ASN A 262 24.76 -28.87 -21.92
N SER A 263 25.31 -30.07 -21.75
CA SER A 263 25.28 -31.00 -20.60
C SER A 263 23.94 -31.64 -20.23
N VAL A 264 23.80 -32.89 -20.70
CA VAL A 264 22.97 -33.95 -20.11
C VAL A 264 23.53 -34.28 -18.71
N GLU A 265 23.12 -33.53 -17.69
CA GLU A 265 22.93 -34.12 -16.36
C GLU A 265 21.64 -34.94 -16.42
N ASN A 266 21.57 -36.07 -15.72
CA ASN A 266 20.35 -36.87 -15.59
C ASN A 266 19.21 -35.98 -15.03
N VAL A 267 18.42 -35.37 -15.91
CA VAL A 267 17.27 -34.55 -15.54
C VAL A 267 16.22 -35.48 -14.98
N ARG A 268 16.20 -35.62 -13.65
CA ARG A 268 15.19 -36.39 -12.94
C ARG A 268 13.83 -35.74 -13.20
N LEU A 269 12.98 -36.43 -13.94
CA LEU A 269 11.61 -35.99 -14.21
C LEU A 269 10.74 -36.21 -12.98
N PHE A 270 9.81 -35.30 -12.75
CA PHE A 270 8.79 -35.41 -11.73
C PHE A 270 7.58 -36.20 -12.26
N THR A 271 7.19 -37.24 -11.52
CA THR A 271 6.12 -38.17 -11.88
C THR A 271 4.89 -38.05 -10.98
N THR A 272 5.04 -37.50 -9.76
CA THR A 272 3.92 -37.35 -8.81
C THR A 272 4.01 -36.06 -8.00
N ILE A 273 2.86 -35.54 -7.54
CA ILE A 273 2.78 -34.28 -6.76
C ILE A 273 3.58 -34.33 -5.45
N HIS A 274 3.73 -35.51 -4.86
CA HIS A 274 4.45 -35.75 -3.60
C HIS A 274 5.97 -35.59 -3.71
N GLN A 275 6.50 -35.45 -4.92
CA GLN A 275 7.93 -35.20 -5.16
C GLN A 275 8.29 -33.72 -5.04
N SER A 276 7.31 -32.85 -4.78
CA SER A 276 7.52 -31.45 -4.42
C SER A 276 7.61 -31.29 -2.90
N ASP A 277 8.27 -30.23 -2.43
CA ASP A 277 8.29 -29.82 -1.02
C ASP A 277 6.98 -29.11 -0.58
N ILE A 278 5.92 -29.23 -1.38
CA ILE A 278 4.64 -28.58 -1.15
C ILE A 278 3.78 -29.45 -0.24
N ARG A 279 3.18 -28.82 0.78
CA ARG A 279 2.25 -29.48 1.70
C ARG A 279 0.84 -29.52 1.14
N TRP A 280 0.63 -30.30 0.07
CA TRP A 280 -0.65 -30.44 -0.63
C TRP A 280 -1.84 -30.75 0.28
N SER A 281 -1.60 -31.52 1.35
CA SER A 281 -2.63 -31.91 2.31
C SER A 281 -3.17 -30.75 3.15
N GLU A 282 -2.41 -29.66 3.32
CA GLU A 282 -2.85 -28.50 4.12
C GLU A 282 -3.84 -27.60 3.37
N GLY A 283 -3.82 -27.64 2.04
CA GLY A 283 -4.72 -26.89 1.16
C GLY A 283 -5.83 -27.75 0.53
N ASP A 284 -5.91 -29.04 0.88
CA ASP A 284 -6.92 -29.94 0.31
C ASP A 284 -8.25 -29.80 1.06
N LEU A 285 -9.17 -29.04 0.46
CA LEU A 285 -10.53 -28.82 0.99
C LEU A 285 -11.42 -30.06 0.91
N THR A 286 -11.02 -31.09 0.16
CA THR A 286 -11.81 -32.32 0.01
C THR A 286 -11.61 -33.32 1.15
N ARG A 287 -10.52 -33.17 1.93
CA ARG A 287 -10.20 -34.06 3.06
C ARG A 287 -11.09 -33.84 4.28
N GLU A 288 -11.42 -32.60 4.56
CA GLU A 288 -12.31 -32.22 5.64
C GLU A 288 -13.43 -31.36 5.06
N LEU A 289 -14.55 -32.00 4.70
CA LEU A 289 -15.76 -31.26 4.33
C LEU A 289 -16.09 -30.28 5.45
N TRP A 290 -16.03 -28.99 5.13
CA TRP A 290 -16.45 -27.96 6.05
C TRP A 290 -17.98 -27.97 6.13
N GLU A 291 -18.47 -28.17 7.35
CA GLU A 291 -19.87 -27.98 7.71
C GLU A 291 -19.92 -26.89 8.77
N MET A 292 -20.86 -25.95 8.63
CA MET A 292 -21.06 -24.88 9.60
C MET A 292 -21.55 -25.50 10.91
N SER A 293 -21.09 -24.99 12.06
CA SER A 293 -21.64 -25.40 13.35
C SER A 293 -23.16 -25.19 13.38
N PRO A 294 -23.95 -26.14 13.92
CA PRO A 294 -25.41 -26.03 13.95
C PRO A 294 -25.88 -24.77 14.70
N GLU A 295 -25.13 -24.33 15.71
CA GLU A 295 -25.41 -23.10 16.46
C GLU A 295 -25.23 -21.84 15.61
N ALA A 296 -24.24 -21.84 14.72
CA ALA A 296 -23.98 -20.74 13.81
C ALA A 296 -24.97 -20.72 12.64
N GLU A 297 -25.37 -21.89 12.15
CA GLU A 297 -26.41 -22.02 11.11
C GLU A 297 -27.75 -21.52 11.63
N GLU A 298 -28.12 -21.88 12.87
CA GLU A 298 -29.34 -21.37 13.50
C GLU A 298 -29.28 -19.84 13.68
N ALA A 299 -28.16 -19.30 14.17
CA ALA A 299 -27.98 -17.86 14.32
C ALA A 299 -28.10 -17.12 12.97
N LEU A 300 -27.52 -17.67 11.91
CA LEU A 300 -27.58 -17.09 10.57
C LEU A 300 -29.01 -17.15 10.00
N ALA A 301 -29.71 -18.27 10.18
CA ALA A 301 -31.11 -18.40 9.79
C ALA A 301 -32.02 -17.40 10.54
N GLN A 302 -31.79 -17.21 11.84
CA GLN A 302 -32.51 -16.23 12.65
C GLN A 302 -32.29 -14.80 12.12
N LEU A 303 -31.04 -14.40 11.83
CA LEU A 303 -30.72 -13.08 11.27
C LEU A 303 -31.36 -12.86 9.89
N GLN A 304 -31.26 -13.84 8.99
CA GLN A 304 -31.87 -13.74 7.66
C GLN A 304 -33.39 -13.68 7.73
N SER A 305 -34.02 -14.41 8.66
CA SER A 305 -35.47 -14.36 8.85
C SER A 305 -35.93 -13.00 9.39
N ALA A 306 -35.14 -12.38 10.29
CA ALA A 306 -35.41 -11.05 10.82
C ALA A 306 -35.25 -9.98 9.73
N ALA A 307 -34.20 -10.07 8.91
CA ALA A 307 -33.98 -9.19 7.78
C ALA A 307 -35.14 -9.26 6.77
N LYS A 308 -35.62 -10.47 6.43
CA LYS A 308 -36.78 -10.65 5.54
C LYS A 308 -38.05 -10.01 6.10
N LYS A 309 -38.31 -10.14 7.41
CA LYS A 309 -39.48 -9.51 8.07
C LYS A 309 -39.43 -7.97 8.03
N LEU A 310 -38.24 -7.39 8.06
CA LEU A 310 -38.03 -5.93 7.98
C LEU A 310 -38.26 -5.35 6.57
N HIS A 311 -38.30 -6.18 5.53
CA HIS A 311 -38.49 -5.75 4.14
C HIS A 311 -39.97 -5.64 3.70
N PHE A 312 -40.94 -5.96 4.58
CA PHE A 312 -42.37 -6.00 4.23
C PHE A 312 -43.16 -4.71 4.51
N SER A 313 -42.52 -3.60 4.91
CA SER A 313 -43.21 -2.34 5.21
C SER A 313 -42.59 -1.14 4.48
N ASP A 314 -43.11 -0.82 3.30
CA ASP A 314 -42.64 0.28 2.44
C ASP A 314 -43.07 1.69 2.91
N SER A 315 -43.79 1.81 4.03
CA SER A 315 -44.39 3.08 4.48
C SER A 315 -43.92 3.59 5.85
N CYS A 316 -43.01 2.89 6.52
CA CYS A 316 -42.49 3.31 7.83
C CYS A 316 -40.97 3.19 7.89
N LEU A 317 -40.32 4.05 8.69
CA LEU A 317 -38.92 3.90 9.03
C LEU A 317 -38.67 2.48 9.55
N LYS A 318 -37.63 1.82 9.05
CA LYS A 318 -37.31 0.44 9.44
C LYS A 318 -37.14 0.38 10.96
N PRO A 319 -37.87 -0.49 11.67
CA PRO A 319 -37.73 -0.60 13.11
C PRO A 319 -36.31 -1.04 13.46
N MET A 320 -35.78 -0.47 14.54
CA MET A 320 -34.42 -0.71 14.98
C MET A 320 -34.22 -2.20 15.35
N PRO A 321 -33.16 -2.86 14.86
CA PRO A 321 -32.96 -4.29 15.07
C PRO A 321 -32.63 -4.67 16.52
N ILE A 322 -32.10 -3.75 17.31
CA ILE A 322 -31.82 -3.93 18.75
C ILE A 322 -32.47 -2.76 19.50
N SER A 323 -33.39 -3.06 20.42
CA SER A 323 -34.12 -2.05 21.20
C SER A 323 -33.96 -2.21 22.71
N ASN A 324 -33.42 -3.34 23.18
CA ASN A 324 -33.20 -3.59 24.61
C ASN A 324 -31.86 -4.32 24.87
N GLN A 325 -31.44 -4.30 26.14
CA GLN A 325 -30.17 -4.89 26.59
C GLN A 325 -30.11 -6.41 26.38
N ALA A 326 -31.23 -7.12 26.51
CA ALA A 326 -31.28 -8.57 26.27
C ALA A 326 -31.01 -8.92 24.80
N GLN A 327 -31.55 -8.13 23.86
CA GLN A 327 -31.27 -8.27 22.43
C GLN A 327 -29.82 -7.92 22.09
N LEU A 328 -29.21 -6.96 22.79
CA LEU A 328 -27.79 -6.66 22.65
C LEU A 328 -26.91 -7.86 23.05
N GLU A 329 -27.25 -8.55 24.14
CA GLU A 329 -26.51 -9.73 24.58
C GLU A 329 -26.62 -10.88 23.58
N VAL A 330 -27.82 -11.14 23.06
CA VAL A 330 -28.05 -12.14 21.99
C VAL A 330 -27.29 -11.75 20.71
N ALA A 331 -27.30 -10.47 20.32
CA ALA A 331 -26.57 -10.01 19.15
C ALA A 331 -25.05 -10.19 19.33
N ARG A 332 -24.52 -9.97 20.54
CA ARG A 332 -23.09 -10.18 20.84
C ARG A 332 -22.70 -11.65 20.81
N THR A 333 -23.54 -12.55 21.33
CA THR A 333 -23.26 -14.00 21.26
C THR A 333 -23.32 -14.51 19.82
N GLN A 334 -24.34 -14.11 19.05
CA GLN A 334 -24.43 -14.41 17.62
C GLN A 334 -23.24 -13.86 16.84
N TYR A 335 -22.78 -12.64 17.15
CA TYR A 335 -21.59 -12.05 16.54
C TYR A 335 -20.32 -12.86 16.82
N ALA A 336 -20.15 -13.32 18.06
CA ALA A 336 -18.99 -14.13 18.43
C ALA A 336 -18.99 -15.48 17.69
N LEU A 337 -20.14 -16.17 17.64
CA LEU A 337 -20.30 -17.45 16.95
C LEU A 337 -20.06 -17.34 15.43
N LEU A 338 -20.66 -16.34 14.78
CA LEU A 338 -20.47 -16.13 13.34
C LEU A 338 -19.03 -15.70 13.02
N ARG A 339 -18.36 -14.99 13.93
CA ARG A 339 -16.97 -14.57 13.76
C ARG A 339 -16.00 -15.74 13.83
N THR A 340 -16.24 -16.70 14.73
CA THR A 340 -15.40 -17.91 14.80
C THR A 340 -15.54 -18.74 13.53
N GLU A 341 -16.76 -18.92 13.01
CA GLU A 341 -16.99 -19.62 11.75
C GLU A 341 -16.35 -18.89 10.56
N TYR A 342 -16.48 -17.56 10.51
CA TYR A 342 -15.83 -16.74 9.50
C TYR A 342 -14.31 -16.94 9.48
N GLN A 343 -13.67 -16.99 10.66
CA GLN A 343 -12.23 -17.25 10.76
C GLN A 343 -11.85 -18.64 10.26
N VAL A 344 -12.63 -19.67 10.60
CA VAL A 344 -12.40 -21.04 10.12
C VAL A 344 -12.45 -21.11 8.60
N VAL A 345 -13.49 -20.54 7.99
CA VAL A 345 -13.65 -20.53 6.52
C VAL A 345 -12.52 -19.73 5.85
N HIS A 346 -12.21 -18.55 6.39
CA HIS A 346 -11.15 -17.69 5.89
C HIS A 346 -9.78 -18.38 5.94
N ASP A 347 -9.43 -19.00 7.07
CA ASP A 347 -8.13 -19.65 7.25
C ASP A 347 -7.97 -20.88 6.34
N ARG A 348 -9.05 -21.63 6.11
CA ARG A 348 -9.04 -22.76 5.16
C ARG A 348 -8.85 -22.29 3.71
N LEU A 349 -9.56 -21.24 3.30
CA LEU A 349 -9.38 -20.64 1.96
C LEU A 349 -7.97 -20.08 1.78
N ARG A 350 -7.41 -19.44 2.81
CA ARG A 350 -6.04 -18.91 2.80
C ARG A 350 -5.00 -20.02 2.64
N ARG A 351 -5.15 -21.15 3.34
CA ARG A 351 -4.24 -22.30 3.17
C ARG A 351 -4.31 -22.90 1.76
N LEU A 352 -5.50 -22.99 1.17
CA LEU A 352 -5.66 -23.42 -0.23
C LEU A 352 -4.92 -22.45 -1.18
N GLU A 353 -5.05 -21.14 -0.96
CA GLU A 353 -4.36 -20.12 -1.76
C GLU A 353 -2.84 -20.26 -1.66
N GLU A 354 -2.29 -20.38 -0.44
CA GLU A 354 -0.85 -20.57 -0.22
C GLU A 354 -0.30 -21.84 -0.88
N VAL A 355 -1.04 -22.95 -0.83
CA VAL A 355 -0.66 -24.20 -1.53
C VAL A 355 -0.75 -24.03 -3.04
N SER A 356 -1.77 -23.34 -3.54
CA SER A 356 -1.96 -23.07 -4.97
C SER A 356 -0.86 -22.17 -5.54
N ASP A 357 -0.40 -21.19 -4.77
CA ASP A 357 0.70 -20.31 -5.16
C ASP A 357 2.03 -21.06 -5.19
N LYS A 358 2.34 -21.84 -4.15
CA LYS A 358 3.53 -22.72 -4.16
C LYS A 358 3.51 -23.72 -5.32
N ALA A 359 2.33 -24.28 -5.63
CA ALA A 359 2.13 -25.15 -6.78
C ALA A 359 2.43 -24.44 -8.10
N ARG A 360 2.01 -23.18 -8.22
CA ARG A 360 2.28 -22.35 -9.40
C ARG A 360 3.77 -22.04 -9.54
N ASP A 361 4.44 -21.66 -8.47
CA ASP A 361 5.88 -21.39 -8.45
C ASP A 361 6.66 -22.66 -8.86
N TRP A 362 6.27 -23.81 -8.33
CA TRP A 362 6.87 -25.09 -8.71
C TRP A 362 6.63 -25.43 -10.20
N CYS A 363 5.45 -25.14 -10.74
CA CYS A 363 5.18 -25.29 -12.17
C CYS A 363 6.04 -24.35 -13.03
N GLN A 364 6.31 -23.12 -12.57
CA GLN A 364 7.12 -22.14 -13.29
C GLN A 364 8.61 -22.50 -13.27
N GLU A 365 9.12 -22.94 -12.12
CA GLU A 365 10.54 -23.28 -11.96
C GLU A 365 10.90 -24.63 -12.57
N GLN A 366 10.01 -25.62 -12.49
CA GLN A 366 10.31 -27.02 -12.81
C GLN A 366 9.40 -27.61 -13.90
N GLY A 367 8.52 -26.83 -14.54
CA GLY A 367 7.51 -27.34 -15.48
C GLY A 367 8.05 -28.09 -16.71
N ILE A 368 9.32 -27.83 -17.09
CA ILE A 368 10.03 -28.56 -18.16
C ILE A 368 10.32 -30.02 -17.75
N ARG A 369 10.41 -30.27 -16.44
CA ARG A 369 10.72 -31.58 -15.84
C ARG A 369 9.47 -32.40 -15.49
N PHE A 370 8.27 -31.91 -15.82
CA PHE A 370 7.02 -32.60 -15.48
C PHE A 370 6.65 -33.63 -16.54
N THR A 371 6.36 -34.85 -16.08
CA THR A 371 5.71 -35.85 -16.93
C THR A 371 4.23 -35.53 -17.17
N GLU A 372 3.65 -36.10 -18.22
CA GLU A 372 2.24 -35.93 -18.53
C GLU A 372 1.33 -36.46 -17.40
N ASN A 373 1.75 -37.54 -16.73
CA ASN A 373 1.03 -38.09 -15.57
C ASN A 373 0.93 -37.07 -14.42
N LEU A 374 2.02 -36.36 -14.12
CA LEU A 374 2.03 -35.32 -13.11
C LEU A 374 1.15 -34.13 -13.50
N ARG A 375 1.15 -33.74 -14.77
CA ARG A 375 0.27 -32.65 -15.26
C ARG A 375 -1.20 -33.01 -15.11
N MET A 376 -1.56 -34.26 -15.42
CA MET A 376 -2.92 -34.77 -15.21
C MET A 376 -3.28 -34.84 -13.72
N GLU A 377 -2.36 -35.27 -12.87
CA GLU A 377 -2.56 -35.30 -11.41
C GLU A 377 -2.77 -33.90 -10.82
N LEU A 378 -1.94 -32.92 -11.21
CA LEU A 378 -2.07 -31.51 -10.82
C LEU A 378 -3.42 -30.94 -11.28
N LYS A 379 -3.78 -31.17 -12.54
CA LYS A 379 -5.06 -30.71 -13.09
C LYS A 379 -6.24 -31.31 -12.32
N SER A 380 -6.21 -32.62 -12.06
CA SER A 380 -7.24 -33.29 -11.28
C SER A 380 -7.32 -32.76 -9.85
N TRP A 381 -6.18 -32.44 -9.23
CA TRP A 381 -6.16 -31.86 -7.89
C TRP A 381 -6.86 -30.49 -7.87
N PHE A 382 -6.50 -29.57 -8.79
CA PHE A 382 -7.15 -28.25 -8.86
C PHE A 382 -8.64 -28.33 -9.18
N GLU A 383 -9.04 -29.19 -10.11
CA GLU A 383 -10.45 -29.39 -10.46
C GLU A 383 -11.29 -29.86 -9.26
N LYS A 384 -10.72 -30.75 -8.42
CA LYS A 384 -11.39 -31.23 -7.20
C LYS A 384 -11.55 -30.15 -6.13
N GLN A 385 -10.71 -29.12 -6.11
CA GLN A 385 -10.80 -28.03 -5.13
C GLN A 385 -11.81 -26.94 -5.51
N GLU A 386 -12.18 -26.83 -6.78
CA GLU A 386 -12.94 -25.69 -7.28
C GLU A 386 -14.37 -25.64 -6.70
N GLU A 387 -15.05 -26.77 -6.61
CA GLU A 387 -16.42 -26.83 -6.05
C GLU A 387 -16.45 -26.54 -4.53
N PRO A 388 -15.63 -27.17 -3.68
CA PRO A 388 -15.52 -26.79 -2.26
C PRO A 388 -15.14 -25.33 -2.06
N LYS A 389 -14.19 -24.82 -2.85
CA LYS A 389 -13.77 -23.41 -2.80
C LYS A 389 -14.92 -22.47 -3.10
N GLN A 390 -15.71 -22.73 -4.14
CA GLN A 390 -16.87 -21.91 -4.49
C GLN A 390 -17.92 -21.92 -3.37
N ARG A 391 -18.20 -23.09 -2.77
CA ARG A 391 -19.11 -23.20 -1.63
C ARG A 391 -18.63 -22.38 -0.43
N MET A 392 -17.33 -22.47 -0.10
CA MET A 392 -16.73 -21.74 1.01
C MET A 392 -16.68 -20.22 0.76
N LEU A 393 -16.42 -19.78 -0.47
CA LEU A 393 -16.47 -18.36 -0.83
C LEU A 393 -17.89 -17.78 -0.68
N ALA A 394 -18.91 -18.50 -1.14
CA ALA A 394 -20.30 -18.08 -0.97
C ALA A 394 -20.71 -18.00 0.51
N ALA A 395 -20.25 -18.95 1.33
CA ALA A 395 -20.45 -18.92 2.78
C ALA A 395 -19.72 -17.75 3.43
N LEU A 396 -18.46 -17.49 3.04
CA LEU A 396 -17.67 -16.37 3.54
C LEU A 396 -18.33 -15.02 3.25
N ASP A 397 -18.84 -14.82 2.03
CA ASP A 397 -19.56 -13.60 1.64
C ASP A 397 -20.83 -13.39 2.46
N THR A 398 -21.57 -14.48 2.71
CA THR A 398 -22.79 -14.45 3.54
C THR A 398 -22.44 -14.11 4.99
N LEU A 399 -21.46 -14.80 5.58
CA LEU A 399 -20.99 -14.55 6.94
C LEU A 399 -20.46 -13.11 7.09
N HIS A 400 -19.70 -12.62 6.12
CA HIS A 400 -19.16 -11.26 6.14
C HIS A 400 -20.27 -10.21 6.15
N ARG A 401 -21.28 -10.37 5.28
CA ARG A 401 -22.42 -9.45 5.20
C ARG A 401 -23.20 -9.40 6.52
N GLU A 402 -23.54 -10.56 7.07
CA GLU A 402 -24.29 -10.65 8.32
C GLU A 402 -23.49 -10.16 9.52
N LEU A 403 -22.20 -10.48 9.60
CA LEU A 403 -21.29 -9.95 10.65
C LEU A 403 -21.18 -8.44 10.61
N TYR A 404 -21.04 -7.85 9.42
CA TYR A 404 -20.96 -6.40 9.27
C TYR A 404 -22.29 -5.73 9.65
N GLY A 405 -23.42 -6.30 9.21
CA GLY A 405 -24.74 -5.83 9.60
C GLY A 405 -24.95 -5.88 11.11
N LEU A 406 -24.58 -6.99 11.74
CA LEU A 406 -24.73 -7.19 13.18
C LEU A 406 -23.81 -6.26 13.98
N LYS A 407 -22.55 -6.08 13.55
CA LYS A 407 -21.62 -5.12 14.14
C LYS A 407 -22.20 -3.70 14.11
N ARG A 408 -22.70 -3.28 12.95
CA ARG A 408 -23.33 -1.97 12.80
C ARG A 408 -24.56 -1.81 13.70
N ASN A 409 -25.42 -2.81 13.77
CA ASN A 409 -26.60 -2.78 14.64
C ASN A 409 -26.22 -2.65 16.13
N ILE A 410 -25.15 -3.33 16.55
CA ILE A 410 -24.60 -3.24 17.90
C ILE A 410 -24.05 -1.84 18.16
N GLU A 411 -23.24 -1.29 17.23
CA GLU A 411 -22.68 0.06 17.35
C GLU A 411 -23.76 1.13 17.38
N ASP A 412 -24.76 1.04 16.50
CA ASP A 412 -25.91 1.96 16.45
C ASP A 412 -26.67 1.94 17.80
N TYR A 413 -26.89 0.76 18.39
CA TYR A 413 -27.52 0.65 19.71
C TYR A 413 -26.69 1.26 20.84
N VAL A 414 -25.38 0.98 20.88
CA VAL A 414 -24.48 1.52 21.91
C VAL A 414 -24.42 3.05 21.80
N ASN A 415 -24.25 3.59 20.60
CA ASN A 415 -24.18 5.04 20.36
C ASN A 415 -25.48 5.74 20.74
N LEU A 416 -26.64 5.17 20.39
CA LEU A 416 -27.95 5.75 20.73
C LEU A 416 -28.21 5.71 22.25
N ARG A 417 -27.71 4.69 22.95
CA ARG A 417 -27.75 4.64 24.41
C ARG A 417 -26.83 5.69 25.04
N GLU A 418 -25.62 5.86 24.54
CA GLU A 418 -24.68 6.89 25.01
C GLU A 418 -25.20 8.32 24.78
N TRP A 419 -25.96 8.54 23.71
CA TRP A 419 -26.65 9.81 23.44
C TRP A 419 -27.93 10.01 24.27
N GLY A 420 -28.32 9.04 25.09
CA GLY A 420 -29.51 9.11 25.94
C GLY A 420 -30.83 8.98 25.18
N VAL A 421 -30.80 8.52 23.92
CA VAL A 421 -32.01 8.28 23.10
C VAL A 421 -32.69 6.98 23.51
N LEU A 422 -31.90 5.99 23.94
CA LEU A 422 -32.37 4.71 24.47
C LEU A 422 -31.97 4.60 25.94
N SER A 423 -32.91 4.22 26.80
CA SER A 423 -32.73 4.07 28.25
C SER A 423 -32.30 2.65 28.63
#